data_AF-H2C6S8-F1
#
_entry.id   AF-H2C6S8-F1
#
_cell.length_a   1.000
_cell.length_b   1.000
_cell.length_c   1.000
_cell.angle_alpha   90.00
_cell.angle_beta   90.00
_cell.angle_gamma   90.00
#
_symmetry.space_group_name_H-M   'P 1'
#
loop_
_entity.id
_entity.type
_entity.pdbx_description
1 polymer ?
#
loop_
_entity_poly.entity_id
_entity_poly.type
_entity_poly.pdbx_seq_one_letter_code
_entity_poly.pdbx_strand_id
1 'polypeptide(L)'
;MRGLLISGVDDGFFPTSYKGMRGKAPLVVTTYSEMKLVDLDIDFVVVDGKDATQKFNRMRRGDIVVLDGVTFGGFNYIIPDRKFIVFYGSRPNTIDVRKALERHFADERKEVILSVLGSLRRIETKWGSVYVYTDLDLSTARVLIERYQTISKYPEPIRVAHVIGRAIGHWHVVC
;
A
#
# COMPACT_ATOMS: atom_id res chain seq x y z
N MET A 1 7.91 19.65 -13.15
CA MET A 1 8.02 18.31 -12.53
C MET A 1 8.76 17.29 -13.43
N ARG A 2 9.75 17.67 -14.25
CA ARG A 2 10.61 16.67 -14.91
C ARG A 2 11.57 16.12 -13.84
N GLY A 3 11.68 14.80 -13.73
CA GLY A 3 12.58 14.12 -12.79
C GLY A 3 12.00 13.76 -11.42
N LEU A 4 10.69 13.94 -11.19
CA LEU A 4 10.04 13.44 -9.97
C LEU A 4 9.89 11.91 -10.05
N LEU A 5 10.40 11.20 -9.05
CA LEU A 5 10.19 9.77 -8.90
C LEU A 5 9.00 9.49 -7.99
N ILE A 6 8.04 8.72 -8.46
CA ILE A 6 6.93 8.23 -7.62
C ILE A 6 7.08 6.73 -7.43
N SER A 7 6.84 6.25 -6.21
CA SER A 7 6.80 4.82 -5.93
C SER A 7 5.40 4.35 -5.62
N GLY A 8 5.03 3.18 -6.13
CA GLY A 8 3.84 2.44 -5.73
C GLY A 8 4.24 1.27 -4.84
N VAL A 9 3.51 1.08 -3.74
CA VAL A 9 3.77 0.01 -2.78
C VAL A 9 2.52 -0.84 -2.65
N ASP A 10 2.69 -2.14 -2.83
CA ASP A 10 1.64 -3.13 -2.58
C ASP A 10 2.25 -4.43 -2.02
N ASP A 11 1.43 -5.25 -1.37
CA ASP A 11 1.80 -6.60 -1.00
C ASP A 11 1.43 -7.64 -2.09
N GLY A 12 1.82 -8.89 -1.85
CA GLY A 12 1.56 -9.99 -2.75
C GLY A 12 0.59 -11.03 -2.20
N PHE A 13 0.25 -11.99 -3.06
CA PHE A 13 -0.55 -13.13 -2.65
C PHE A 13 0.15 -13.93 -1.53
N PHE A 14 -0.64 -14.39 -0.56
CA PHE A 14 -0.23 -15.39 0.43
C PHE A 14 -1.41 -16.32 0.76
N PRO A 15 -1.17 -17.60 1.05
CA PRO A 15 -2.21 -18.55 1.42
C PRO A 15 -2.70 -18.31 2.84
N THR A 16 -3.93 -18.72 3.13
CA THR A 16 -4.53 -18.58 4.47
C THR A 16 -3.75 -19.32 5.55
N SER A 17 -3.00 -20.37 5.20
CA SER A 17 -2.12 -21.10 6.11
C SER A 17 -0.99 -20.24 6.68
N TYR A 18 -0.63 -19.12 6.03
CA TYR A 18 0.41 -18.20 6.51
C TYR A 18 -0.10 -17.23 7.59
N LYS A 19 -1.42 -17.11 7.77
CA LYS A 19 -2.01 -16.26 8.80
C LYS A 19 -1.55 -16.65 10.20
N GLY A 20 -1.44 -15.65 11.07
CA GLY A 20 -0.88 -15.81 12.41
C GLY A 20 0.63 -16.05 12.38
N MET A 21 1.36 -15.29 11.56
CA MET A 21 2.82 -15.28 11.50
C MET A 21 3.47 -16.60 11.04
N ARG A 22 2.76 -17.39 10.23
CA ARG A 22 3.21 -18.71 9.74
C ARG A 22 3.88 -18.68 8.37
N GLY A 23 4.01 -17.51 7.78
CA GLY A 23 4.68 -17.34 6.50
C GLY A 23 4.90 -15.88 6.18
N LYS A 24 5.36 -15.63 4.95
CA LYS A 24 5.68 -14.29 4.47
C LYS A 24 4.90 -13.96 3.21
N ALA A 25 4.59 -12.67 3.05
CA ALA A 25 4.02 -12.12 1.83
C ALA A 25 5.06 -11.22 1.17
N PRO A 26 5.09 -11.14 -0.17
CA PRO A 26 5.89 -10.14 -0.87
C PRO A 26 5.48 -8.73 -0.45
N LEU A 27 6.46 -7.83 -0.37
CA LEU A 27 6.28 -6.40 -0.31
C LEU A 27 7.01 -5.81 -1.52
N VAL A 28 6.27 -5.14 -2.39
CA VAL A 28 6.78 -4.71 -3.69
C VAL A 28 6.73 -3.19 -3.76
N VAL A 29 7.86 -2.59 -4.13
CA VAL A 29 7.99 -1.17 -4.44
C VAL A 29 8.32 -1.03 -5.92
N THR A 30 7.42 -0.46 -6.70
CA THR A 30 7.69 -0.05 -8.07
C THR A 30 8.02 1.43 -8.07
N THR A 31 8.99 1.88 -8.86
CA THR A 31 9.32 3.31 -8.97
C THR A 31 9.24 3.78 -10.40
N TYR A 32 8.59 4.91 -10.59
CA TYR A 32 8.27 5.49 -11.88
C TYR A 32 8.87 6.87 -12.04
N SER A 33 9.40 7.13 -13.24
CA SER A 33 9.69 8.48 -13.74
C SER A 33 8.75 8.74 -14.90
N GLU A 34 7.80 9.66 -14.74
CA GLU A 34 6.66 9.75 -15.67
C GLU A 34 5.96 8.38 -15.79
N MET A 35 5.45 7.99 -16.96
CA MET A 35 4.80 6.69 -17.15
C MET A 35 5.77 5.51 -17.36
N LYS A 36 7.06 5.68 -17.05
CA LYS A 36 8.08 4.63 -17.20
C LYS A 36 8.43 4.04 -15.84
N LEU A 37 8.32 2.72 -15.71
CA LEU A 37 8.90 1.97 -14.61
C LEU A 37 10.44 2.03 -14.72
N VAL A 38 11.12 2.56 -13.70
CA VAL A 38 12.57 2.79 -13.70
C VAL A 38 13.32 2.03 -12.60
N ASP A 39 12.63 1.59 -11.55
CA ASP A 39 13.21 0.72 -10.51
C ASP A 39 12.13 -0.21 -9.93
N LEU A 40 12.57 -1.35 -9.40
CA LEU A 40 11.77 -2.35 -8.72
C LEU A 40 12.58 -2.85 -7.51
N ASP A 41 11.97 -2.78 -6.33
CA ASP A 41 12.53 -3.34 -5.10
C ASP A 41 11.51 -4.29 -4.46
N ILE A 42 11.96 -5.46 -4.03
CA ILE A 42 11.11 -6.52 -3.51
C ILE A 42 11.72 -7.03 -2.21
N ASP A 43 10.93 -7.07 -1.15
CA ASP A 43 11.25 -7.75 0.10
C ASP A 43 10.05 -8.64 0.49
N PHE A 44 10.11 -9.29 1.66
CA PHE A 44 9.08 -10.14 2.21
C PHE A 44 8.80 -9.75 3.65
N VAL A 45 7.53 -9.53 3.99
CA VAL A 45 7.05 -9.21 5.34
C VAL A 45 6.38 -10.42 5.97
N VAL A 46 6.46 -10.56 7.30
CA VAL A 46 5.74 -11.62 8.00
C VAL A 46 4.24 -11.34 7.96
N VAL A 47 3.45 -12.34 7.52
CA VAL A 47 1.99 -12.23 7.47
C VAL A 47 1.44 -12.03 8.88
N ASP A 48 0.61 -11.00 9.07
CA ASP A 48 0.10 -10.55 10.37
C ASP A 48 1.21 -10.18 11.39
N GLY A 49 2.44 -9.95 10.92
CA GLY A 49 3.59 -9.55 11.73
C GLY A 49 3.60 -8.06 12.11
N LYS A 50 4.78 -7.56 12.47
CA LYS A 50 5.06 -6.15 12.82
C LYS A 50 6.28 -5.56 12.10
N ASP A 51 6.84 -6.27 11.13
CA ASP A 51 8.09 -5.92 10.44
C ASP A 51 7.88 -5.06 9.17
N ALA A 52 6.64 -4.81 8.72
CA ALA A 52 6.40 -4.13 7.44
C ALA A 52 6.95 -2.71 7.41
N THR A 53 6.71 -1.89 8.44
CA THR A 53 7.27 -0.52 8.51
C THR A 53 8.80 -0.54 8.46
N GLN A 54 9.45 -1.43 9.21
CA GLN A 54 10.91 -1.51 9.24
C GLN A 54 11.48 -1.92 7.87
N LYS A 55 10.87 -2.91 7.21
CA LYS A 55 11.28 -3.40 5.90
C LYS A 55 11.09 -2.34 4.83
N PHE A 56 9.90 -1.75 4.77
CA PHE A 56 9.59 -0.64 3.88
C PHE A 56 10.63 0.50 3.99
N ASN A 57 11.03 0.86 5.21
CA ASN A 57 12.01 1.92 5.42
C ASN A 57 13.40 1.63 4.82
N ARG A 58 13.75 0.36 4.63
CA ARG A 58 15.03 -0.07 4.01
C ARG A 58 14.97 -0.20 2.49
N MET A 59 13.77 -0.24 1.90
CA MET A 59 13.60 -0.40 0.47
C MET A 59 13.88 0.91 -0.28
N ARG A 60 14.45 0.78 -1.48
CA ARG A 60 14.66 1.88 -2.42
C ARG A 60 13.29 2.42 -2.85
N ARG A 61 13.17 3.74 -2.85
CA ARG A 61 11.93 4.47 -3.16
C ARG A 61 12.24 5.83 -3.76
N GLY A 62 11.28 6.37 -4.50
CA GLY A 62 11.32 7.69 -5.09
C GLY A 62 11.01 8.81 -4.09
N ASP A 63 10.70 9.99 -4.63
CA ASP A 63 10.43 11.20 -3.87
C ASP A 63 9.07 11.18 -3.16
N ILE A 64 8.09 10.50 -3.75
CA ILE A 64 6.71 10.38 -3.26
C ILE A 64 6.31 8.91 -3.28
N VAL A 65 5.63 8.45 -2.23
CA VAL A 65 5.17 7.06 -2.12
C VAL A 65 3.65 7.00 -2.13
N VAL A 66 3.10 6.11 -2.95
CA VAL A 66 1.68 5.76 -2.96
C VAL A 66 1.55 4.32 -2.45
N LEU A 67 0.86 4.14 -1.34
CA LEU A 67 0.64 2.84 -0.69
C LEU A 67 -0.77 2.35 -1.02
N ASP A 68 -0.93 1.07 -1.41
CA ASP A 68 -2.25 0.45 -1.61
C ASP A 68 -2.88 0.07 -0.26
N GLY A 69 -3.30 1.09 0.47
CA GLY A 69 -3.79 0.97 1.83
C GLY A 69 -2.69 1.05 2.90
N VAL A 70 -3.08 0.82 4.15
CA VAL A 70 -2.20 0.96 5.33
C VAL A 70 -1.62 -0.38 5.78
N THR A 71 -2.24 -1.48 5.36
CA THR A 71 -1.92 -2.83 5.79
C THR A 71 -1.27 -3.63 4.66
N PHE A 72 -0.27 -4.45 5.00
CA PHE A 72 0.53 -5.26 4.07
C PHE A 72 0.71 -6.64 4.68
N GLY A 73 0.57 -7.73 3.93
CA GLY A 73 0.65 -9.10 4.44
C GLY A 73 -0.39 -9.38 5.53
N GLY A 74 -1.67 -9.07 5.30
CA GLY A 74 -2.71 -9.19 6.33
C GLY A 74 -2.75 -7.95 7.23
N PHE A 75 -2.65 -8.11 8.55
CA PHE A 75 -2.68 -6.98 9.52
C PHE A 75 -1.30 -6.48 9.96
N ASN A 76 -0.24 -6.72 9.19
CA ASN A 76 1.01 -5.96 9.34
C ASN A 76 0.80 -4.58 8.69
N TYR A 77 1.48 -3.54 9.14
CA TYR A 77 1.18 -2.18 8.69
C TYR A 77 2.44 -1.36 8.42
N ILE A 78 2.30 -0.41 7.49
CA ILE A 78 3.34 0.58 7.18
C ILE A 78 2.90 1.94 7.73
N ILE A 79 3.75 2.54 8.56
CA ILE A 79 3.67 3.96 8.92
C ILE A 79 4.63 4.72 7.99
N PRO A 80 4.11 5.46 7.00
CA PRO A 80 4.96 6.28 6.15
C PRO A 80 5.46 7.53 6.93
N ASP A 81 6.69 7.96 6.64
CA ASP A 81 7.32 9.11 7.29
C ASP A 81 6.88 10.45 6.68
N ARG A 82 7.14 10.65 5.38
CA ARG A 82 6.86 11.89 4.66
C ARG A 82 6.57 11.65 3.18
N LYS A 83 5.90 12.61 2.55
CA LYS A 83 5.55 12.64 1.13
C LYS A 83 4.86 11.36 0.68
N PHE A 84 3.76 11.03 1.35
CA PHE A 84 3.07 9.76 1.13
C PHE A 84 1.60 9.97 0.77
N ILE A 85 1.03 8.98 0.11
CA ILE A 85 -0.40 8.86 -0.15
C ILE A 85 -0.79 7.42 0.17
N VAL A 86 -1.53 7.20 1.25
CA VAL A 86 -2.24 5.95 1.48
C VAL A 86 -3.53 6.00 0.67
N PHE A 87 -3.64 5.13 -0.33
CA PHE A 87 -4.69 5.14 -1.34
C PHE A 87 -5.71 4.02 -1.11
N TYR A 88 -6.99 4.33 -1.32
CA TYR A 88 -8.06 3.33 -1.42
C TYR A 88 -9.01 3.69 -2.58
N GLY A 89 -9.22 2.75 -3.50
CA GLY A 89 -10.14 2.92 -4.64
C GLY A 89 -11.63 2.94 -4.27
N SER A 90 -11.97 2.48 -3.06
CA SER A 90 -13.31 2.48 -2.46
C SER A 90 -13.21 2.73 -0.96
N ARG A 91 -14.32 3.11 -0.31
CA ARG A 91 -14.32 3.35 1.13
C ARG A 91 -14.12 2.01 1.87
N PRO A 92 -13.09 1.87 2.73
CA PRO A 92 -12.91 0.65 3.51
C PRO A 92 -14.05 0.42 4.50
N ASN A 93 -14.44 -0.85 4.70
CA ASN A 93 -15.39 -1.22 5.75
C ASN A 93 -14.70 -1.24 7.11
N THR A 94 -14.66 -0.09 7.77
CA THR A 94 -13.98 0.07 9.07
C THR A 94 -14.61 -0.73 10.20
N ILE A 95 -15.88 -1.14 10.08
CA ILE A 95 -16.55 -1.98 11.08
C ILE A 95 -15.97 -3.39 11.06
N ASP A 96 -15.84 -3.99 9.86
CA ASP A 96 -15.29 -5.34 9.71
C ASP A 96 -13.80 -5.37 10.06
N VAL A 97 -13.06 -4.34 9.64
CA VAL A 97 -11.64 -4.17 10.01
C VAL A 97 -11.48 -4.10 11.54
N ARG A 98 -12.28 -3.27 12.22
CA ARG A 98 -12.28 -3.17 13.70
C ARG A 98 -12.55 -4.52 14.36
N LYS A 99 -13.60 -5.22 13.94
CA LYS A 99 -13.97 -6.53 14.51
C LYS A 99 -12.84 -7.55 14.35
N ALA A 100 -12.22 -7.60 13.17
CA ALA A 100 -11.09 -8.50 12.92
C ALA A 100 -9.88 -8.15 13.80
N LEU A 101 -9.56 -6.86 13.92
CA LEU A 101 -8.49 -6.36 14.79
C LEU A 101 -8.72 -6.75 16.25
N GLU A 102 -9.90 -6.44 16.79
CA GLU A 102 -10.27 -6.75 18.18
C GLU A 102 -10.27 -8.26 18.48
N ARG A 103 -10.61 -9.09 17.49
CA ARG A 103 -10.67 -10.55 17.65
C ARG A 103 -9.30 -11.21 17.61
N HIS A 104 -8.39 -10.70 16.78
CA HIS A 104 -7.16 -11.41 16.42
C HIS A 104 -5.89 -10.77 16.98
N PHE A 105 -5.94 -9.51 17.42
CA PHE A 105 -4.77 -8.76 17.86
C PHE A 105 -5.07 -7.96 19.12
N ALA A 106 -4.19 -8.06 20.11
CA ALA A 106 -4.27 -7.33 21.39
C ALA A 106 -3.15 -6.28 21.51
N ASP A 107 -2.70 -5.75 20.37
CA ASP A 107 -1.56 -4.84 20.27
C ASP A 107 -1.91 -3.52 19.56
N GLU A 108 -0.93 -2.62 19.45
CA GLU A 108 -1.06 -1.24 18.98
C GLU A 108 -1.58 -1.09 17.55
N ARG A 109 -1.56 -2.16 16.75
CA ARG A 109 -1.92 -2.09 15.33
C ARG A 109 -3.37 -1.65 15.15
N LYS A 110 -4.25 -1.96 16.09
CA LYS A 110 -5.67 -1.57 16.02
C LYS A 110 -5.78 -0.05 16.03
N GLU A 111 -5.14 0.61 16.98
CA GLU A 111 -5.12 2.05 17.12
C GLU A 111 -4.50 2.71 15.89
N VAL A 112 -3.37 2.20 15.40
CA VAL A 112 -2.67 2.74 14.22
C VAL A 112 -3.52 2.62 12.95
N ILE A 113 -4.01 1.42 12.63
CA ILE A 113 -4.78 1.16 11.41
C ILE A 113 -6.09 1.96 11.43
N LEU A 114 -6.82 1.95 12.55
CA LEU A 114 -8.09 2.69 12.65
C LEU A 114 -7.90 4.21 12.63
N SER A 115 -6.77 4.72 13.14
CA SER A 115 -6.44 6.14 13.04
C SER A 115 -6.27 6.58 11.58
N VAL A 116 -5.53 5.81 10.78
CA VAL A 116 -5.36 6.07 9.34
C VAL A 116 -6.70 5.98 8.60
N LEU A 117 -7.46 4.89 8.83
CA LEU A 117 -8.75 4.69 8.18
C LEU A 117 -9.79 5.78 8.54
N GLY A 118 -9.78 6.25 9.79
CA GLY A 118 -10.62 7.35 10.25
C GLY A 118 -10.24 8.71 9.67
N SER A 119 -8.99 8.86 9.23
CA SER A 119 -8.44 10.11 8.68
C SER A 119 -8.57 10.23 7.16
N LEU A 120 -9.11 9.20 6.49
CA LEU A 120 -9.28 9.19 5.05
C LEU A 120 -10.17 10.35 4.57
N ARG A 121 -9.69 11.06 3.56
CA ARG A 121 -10.40 12.12 2.85
C ARG A 121 -10.84 11.62 1.49
N ARG A 122 -12.10 11.89 1.16
CA ARG A 122 -12.65 11.60 -0.17
C ARG A 122 -12.18 12.66 -1.14
N ILE A 123 -11.65 12.24 -2.28
CA ILE A 123 -11.31 13.12 -3.40
C ILE A 123 -12.01 12.62 -4.67
N GLU A 124 -12.42 13.55 -5.53
CA GLU A 124 -12.89 13.21 -6.87
C GLU A 124 -11.69 13.09 -7.81
N THR A 125 -11.73 12.12 -8.71
CA THR A 125 -10.75 11.98 -9.80
C THR A 125 -11.48 11.77 -11.12
N LYS A 126 -10.77 11.91 -12.25
CA LYS A 126 -11.31 11.58 -13.58
C LYS A 126 -11.81 10.13 -13.72
N TRP A 127 -11.38 9.20 -12.84
CA TRP A 127 -11.82 7.80 -12.80
C TRP A 127 -12.86 7.52 -11.68
N GLY A 128 -13.42 8.57 -11.08
CA GLY A 128 -14.39 8.50 -9.99
C GLY A 128 -13.78 8.78 -8.62
N SER A 129 -14.58 8.64 -7.57
CA SER A 129 -14.13 8.96 -6.22
C SER A 129 -13.20 7.90 -5.63
N VAL A 130 -12.21 8.39 -4.90
CA VAL A 130 -11.21 7.59 -4.15
C VAL A 130 -11.04 8.20 -2.75
N TYR A 131 -10.37 7.47 -1.86
CA TYR A 131 -10.15 7.86 -0.48
C TYR A 131 -8.65 7.85 -0.17
N VAL A 132 -8.15 8.92 0.44
CA VAL A 132 -6.72 9.08 0.69
C VAL A 132 -6.42 9.57 2.09
N TYR A 133 -5.31 9.10 2.66
CA TYR A 133 -4.67 9.69 3.82
C TYR A 133 -3.24 10.09 3.42
N THR A 134 -2.86 11.34 3.64
CA THR A 134 -1.63 11.91 3.08
C THR A 134 -1.16 13.09 3.92
N ASP A 135 0.14 13.34 3.93
CA ASP A 135 0.76 14.57 4.45
C ASP A 135 0.90 15.68 3.39
N LEU A 136 0.48 15.41 2.15
CA LEU A 136 0.46 16.37 1.05
C LEU A 136 -0.85 17.16 1.03
N ASP A 137 -0.81 18.33 0.37
CA ASP A 137 -2.05 19.03 0.01
C ASP A 137 -2.95 18.12 -0.85
N LEU A 138 -4.26 18.12 -0.56
CA LEU A 138 -5.21 17.27 -1.28
C LEU A 138 -5.27 17.57 -2.78
N SER A 139 -5.01 18.82 -3.19
CA SER A 139 -4.88 19.21 -4.60
C SER A 139 -3.66 18.55 -5.26
N THR A 140 -2.51 18.57 -4.59
CA THR A 140 -1.28 17.92 -5.03
C THR A 140 -1.46 16.40 -5.12
N ALA A 141 -2.03 15.78 -4.08
CA ALA A 141 -2.32 14.35 -4.07
C ALA A 141 -3.25 13.96 -5.22
N ARG A 142 -4.31 14.74 -5.47
CA ARG A 142 -5.23 14.52 -6.60
C ARG A 142 -4.50 14.56 -7.94
N VAL A 143 -3.70 15.60 -8.20
CA VAL A 143 -2.95 15.74 -9.47
C VAL A 143 -2.02 14.56 -9.69
N LEU A 144 -1.31 14.12 -8.64
CA LEU A 144 -0.42 12.96 -8.72
C LEU A 144 -1.20 11.68 -9.02
N ILE A 145 -2.30 11.42 -8.30
CA ILE A 145 -3.15 10.25 -8.55
C ILE A 145 -3.68 10.26 -9.99
N GLU A 146 -4.28 11.37 -10.44
CA GLU A 146 -4.87 11.48 -11.79
C GLU A 146 -3.82 11.35 -12.90
N ARG A 147 -2.58 11.81 -12.66
CA ARG A 147 -1.46 11.66 -13.61
C ARG A 147 -1.12 10.21 -13.86
N TYR A 148 -1.13 9.39 -12.81
CA TYR A 148 -0.76 7.97 -12.88
C TYR A 148 -1.97 7.04 -13.10
N GLN A 149 -3.20 7.54 -13.13
CA GLN A 149 -4.37 6.74 -13.53
C GLN A 149 -4.51 6.68 -15.06
N THR A 150 -4.46 5.47 -15.62
CA THR A 150 -4.53 5.23 -17.08
C THR A 150 -5.83 4.60 -17.57
N ILE A 151 -6.26 3.50 -16.94
CA ILE A 151 -7.41 2.69 -17.36
C ILE A 151 -8.35 2.34 -16.19
N SER A 152 -8.03 2.79 -14.98
CA SER A 152 -8.76 2.46 -13.77
C SER A 152 -8.59 3.53 -12.68
N LYS A 153 -9.30 3.36 -11.57
CA LYS A 153 -9.12 4.18 -10.36
C LYS A 153 -7.73 4.04 -9.74
N TYR A 154 -7.05 2.92 -9.93
CA TYR A 154 -5.77 2.66 -9.27
C TYR A 154 -4.62 3.27 -10.10
N PRO A 155 -3.77 4.12 -9.50
CA PRO A 155 -2.55 4.59 -10.14
C PRO A 155 -1.66 3.44 -10.59
N GLU A 156 -1.02 3.60 -11.76
CA GLU A 156 -0.14 2.59 -12.34
C GLU A 156 0.95 2.08 -11.39
N PRO A 157 1.63 2.92 -10.57
CA PRO A 157 2.64 2.42 -9.64
C PRO A 157 2.11 1.33 -8.69
N ILE A 158 0.96 1.55 -8.03
CA ILE A 158 0.38 0.53 -7.15
C ILE A 158 -0.23 -0.63 -7.94
N ARG A 159 -0.84 -0.38 -9.10
CA ARG A 159 -1.41 -1.43 -9.96
C ARG A 159 -0.34 -2.41 -10.44
N VAL A 160 0.85 -1.92 -10.79
CA VAL A 160 1.96 -2.76 -11.24
C VAL A 160 2.62 -3.46 -10.05
N ALA A 161 2.75 -2.79 -8.89
CA ALA A 161 3.20 -3.44 -7.66
C ALA A 161 2.29 -4.64 -7.32
N HIS A 162 0.97 -4.47 -7.44
CA HIS A 162 -0.02 -5.51 -7.23
C HIS A 162 0.17 -6.73 -8.14
N VAL A 163 0.36 -6.50 -9.44
CA VAL A 163 0.56 -7.59 -10.42
C VAL A 163 1.84 -8.37 -10.12
N ILE A 164 2.93 -7.65 -9.85
CA ILE A 164 4.23 -8.26 -9.51
C ILE A 164 4.13 -9.02 -8.18
N GLY A 165 3.54 -8.39 -7.15
CA GLY A 165 3.35 -8.98 -5.83
C GLY A 165 2.53 -10.27 -5.88
N ARG A 166 1.43 -10.28 -6.63
CA ARG A 166 0.65 -11.51 -6.84
C ARG A 166 1.45 -12.61 -7.53
N ALA A 167 2.20 -12.29 -8.59
CA ALA A 167 3.01 -13.27 -9.30
C ALA A 167 4.08 -13.89 -8.38
N ILE A 168 4.85 -13.04 -7.69
CA ILE A 168 5.89 -13.47 -6.75
C ILE A 168 5.29 -14.28 -5.61
N GLY A 169 4.15 -13.85 -5.07
CA GLY A 169 3.46 -14.55 -3.99
C GLY A 169 3.04 -15.97 -4.39
N HIS A 170 2.48 -16.13 -5.59
CA HIS A 170 2.15 -17.46 -6.11
C HIS A 170 3.39 -18.33 -6.32
N TRP A 171 4.48 -17.79 -6.85
CA TRP A 171 5.72 -18.56 -7.02
C TRP A 171 6.36 -18.94 -5.69
N HIS A 172 6.34 -18.04 -4.70
CA HIS A 172 6.89 -18.28 -3.37
C HIS A 172 6.19 -19.43 -2.64
N VAL A 173 4.90 -19.67 -2.92
CA VAL A 173 4.14 -20.76 -2.30
C VAL A 173 4.46 -22.12 -2.91
N VAL A 174 4.92 -22.15 -4.16
CA VAL A 174 5.14 -23.39 -4.93
C VAL A 174 6.60 -23.88 -4.87
N CYS A 175 7.54 -22.99 -4.58
CA CYS A 175 8.98 -23.30 -4.46
C CYS A 175 9.36 -23.63 -3.01
#